data_AF-A0A8S3E443-F1
#
_entry.id   AF-A0A8S3E443-F1
#
_cell.length_a   1.000
_cell.length_b   1.000
_cell.length_c   1.000
_cell.angle_alpha   90.00
_cell.angle_beta   90.00
_cell.angle_gamma   90.00
#
_symmetry.space_group_name_H-M   'P 1'
#
loop_
_entity.id
_entity.type
_entity.pdbx_description
1 polymer ?
#
loop_
_entity_poly.entity_id
_entity_poly.type
_entity_poly.pdbx_seq_one_letter_code
_entity_poly.pdbx_strand_id
1 'polypeptide(L)' 'LWSPTKVLADQRGNCFDYSNLLCSLLIGAGYDAYVASGYATREVCYMDTTRLPNPYVKKRPEVCLFSFLRKN' A
#
# COMPACT_ATOMS: atom_id res chain seq x y z
N LEU A 1 11.98 8.70 17.49
CA LEU A 1 12.36 7.43 16.84
C LEU A 1 12.82 6.47 17.91
N TRP A 2 12.19 5.30 18.03
CA TRP A 2 12.56 4.26 18.99
C TRP A 2 13.49 3.24 18.32
N SER A 3 14.29 2.52 19.10
CA SER A 3 15.11 1.44 18.51
C SER A 3 14.20 0.30 18.03
N PRO A 4 14.54 -0.40 16.93
CA PRO A 4 13.77 -1.55 16.44
C PRO A 4 13.45 -2.58 17.54
N THR A 5 14.41 -2.88 18.41
CA THR A 5 14.22 -3.82 19.52
C THR A 5 13.18 -3.35 20.54
N LYS A 6 13.12 -2.05 20.85
CA LYS A 6 12.09 -1.47 21.73
C LYS A 6 10.71 -1.56 21.08
N VAL A 7 10.61 -1.21 19.80
CA VAL A 7 9.35 -1.30 19.03
C VAL A 7 8.85 -2.74 18.96
N LEU A 8 9.75 -3.70 18.81
CA LEU A 8 9.42 -5.13 18.81
C LEU A 8 8.87 -5.59 20.17
N ALA A 9 9.49 -5.15 21.27
CA ALA A 9 9.09 -5.53 22.62
C ALA A 9 7.77 -4.87 23.04
N ASP A 10 7.63 -3.57 22.80
CA ASP A 10 6.50 -2.78 23.29
C ASP A 10 5.31 -2.79 22.32
N GLN A 11 5.53 -3.22 21.06
CA GLN A 11 4.55 -3.19 19.96
C GLN A 11 3.82 -1.85 19.84
N ARG A 12 4.58 -0.78 20.05
CA ARG A 12 4.12 0.61 20.00
C ARG A 12 5.16 1.45 19.30
N GLY A 13 4.69 2.31 18.39
CA GLY A 13 5.53 3.16 17.58
C GLY A 13 4.71 3.87 16.50
N ASN A 14 5.31 4.83 15.84
CA ASN A 14 4.75 5.43 14.63
C ASN A 14 5.08 4.57 13.39
N CYS A 15 4.54 4.93 12.23
CA CYS A 15 4.79 4.20 10.98
C CYS A 15 6.28 4.10 10.64
N PHE A 16 7.08 5.11 10.96
CA PHE A 16 8.49 5.16 10.64
C PHE A 16 9.33 4.27 11.58
N ASP A 17 8.93 4.14 12.85
CA ASP A 17 9.49 3.17 13.80
C ASP A 17 9.26 1.72 13.29
N TYR A 18 8.04 1.42 12.83
CA TYR A 18 7.72 0.12 12.24
C TYR A 18 8.45 -0.15 10.93
N SER A 19 8.59 0.86 10.07
CA SER A 19 9.37 0.73 8.82
C SER A 19 10.82 0.36 9.12
N ASN A 20 11.45 0.99 10.13
CA ASN A 20 12.81 0.64 10.55
C ASN A 20 12.90 -0.79 11.13
N LEU A 21 11.92 -1.20 11.93
CA LEU A 21 11.84 -2.57 12.43
C LEU A 21 11.74 -3.59 11.30
N LEU A 22 10.84 -3.37 10.33
CA LEU A 22 10.68 -4.26 9.18
C LEU A 22 11.96 -4.30 8.32
N CYS A 23 12.59 -3.16 8.09
CA CYS A 23 13.86 -3.08 7.37
C CYS A 23 14.94 -3.93 8.04
N SER A 24 15.11 -3.79 9.36
CA SER A 24 16.09 -4.59 10.11
C SER A 24 15.83 -6.10 10.02
N LEU A 25 14.55 -6.50 10.00
CA LEU A 25 14.15 -7.89 9.86
C LEU A 25 14.48 -8.42 8.44
N LEU A 26 14.15 -7.67 7.40
CA LEU A 26 14.39 -8.05 6.01
C LEU A 26 15.89 -8.16 5.68
N ILE A 27 16.69 -7.21 6.18
CA ILE A 27 18.16 -7.26 6.08
C ILE A 27 18.68 -8.53 6.78
N GLY A 28 18.17 -8.85 7.97
CA GLY A 28 18.51 -10.10 8.67
C GLY A 28 18.10 -11.37 7.92
N ALA A 29 17.06 -11.31 7.09
CA ALA A 29 16.61 -12.40 6.22
C ALA A 29 17.36 -12.48 4.88
N GLY A 30 18.33 -11.59 4.63
CA GLY A 30 19.13 -11.57 3.41
C GLY A 30 18.54 -10.77 2.25
N TYR A 31 17.50 -9.96 2.50
CA TYR A 31 16.96 -9.03 1.51
C TYR A 31 17.63 -7.66 1.61
N ASP A 32 17.88 -7.05 0.46
CA ASP A 32 18.32 -5.66 0.41
C ASP A 32 17.10 -4.73 0.61
N ALA A 33 16.99 -4.14 1.79
CA ALA A 33 15.83 -3.36 2.20
C ALA A 33 16.25 -1.98 2.72
N TYR A 34 15.44 -0.97 2.37
CA TYR A 34 15.65 0.42 2.78
C TYR A 34 14.33 1.06 3.21
N VAL A 35 14.42 2.07 4.08
CA VAL A 35 13.26 2.88 4.47
C VAL A 35 13.16 4.12 3.59
N ALA A 36 12.04 4.27 2.89
CA ALA A 36 11.72 5.49 2.16
C ALA A 36 10.97 6.48 3.07
N SER A 37 11.28 7.77 2.95
CA SER A 37 10.57 8.84 3.66
C SER A 37 10.17 9.94 2.67
N GLY A 38 8.94 10.43 2.79
CA GLY A 38 8.36 11.42 1.90
C GLY A 38 6.96 11.81 2.30
N TYR A 39 6.32 12.64 1.47
CA TYR A 39 4.94 13.07 1.69
C TYR A 39 3.97 12.15 0.96
N ALA A 40 2.96 11.67 1.68
CA ALA A 40 1.85 10.91 1.11
C ALA A 40 0.58 11.76 1.07
N THR A 41 -0.33 11.47 0.14
CA THR A 41 -1.63 12.15 0.11
C THR A 41 -2.46 11.77 1.34
N ARG A 42 -3.43 12.61 1.66
CA ARG A 42 -4.31 12.39 2.83
C ARG A 42 -4.99 11.03 2.76
N GLU A 43 -5.45 10.64 1.59
CA GLU A 43 -6.11 9.35 1.37
C GLU A 43 -5.20 8.17 1.76
N VAL A 44 -3.91 8.24 1.44
CA VAL A 44 -2.93 7.22 1.82
C VAL A 44 -2.69 7.20 3.33
N CYS A 45 -2.50 8.37 3.95
CA CYS A 45 -2.23 8.47 5.38
C CYS A 45 -3.37 7.95 6.26
N TYR A 46 -4.62 8.14 5.82
CA TYR A 46 -5.82 7.67 6.54
C TYR A 46 -6.31 6.30 6.08
N MET A 47 -5.58 5.63 5.17
CA MET A 47 -6.03 4.38 4.55
C MET A 47 -7.47 4.52 4.01
N ASP A 48 -7.78 5.67 3.42
CA ASP A 48 -9.10 5.95 2.89
C ASP A 48 -9.27 5.26 1.53
N THR A 49 -9.97 4.14 1.54
CA THR A 49 -10.29 3.35 0.35
C THR A 49 -11.68 3.65 -0.21
N THR A 50 -12.39 4.68 0.27
CA THR A 50 -13.79 4.97 -0.15
C THR A 50 -13.90 5.34 -1.63
N ARG A 51 -12.83 5.87 -2.23
CA ARG A 51 -12.76 6.19 -3.66
C ARG A 51 -12.32 5.03 -4.54
N LEU A 52 -11.89 3.92 -3.94
CA LEU A 52 -11.50 2.72 -4.70
C LEU A 52 -12.75 1.93 -5.09
N PRO A 53 -12.80 1.38 -6.31
CA PRO A 53 -13.86 0.47 -6.69
C PRO A 53 -13.86 -0.74 -5.76
N ASN A 54 -15.05 -1.17 -5.32
CA ASN A 54 -15.19 -2.34 -4.46
C ASN A 54 -14.49 -3.55 -5.12
N PRO A 55 -13.52 -4.20 -4.45
CA PRO A 55 -12.76 -5.30 -5.02
C PRO A 55 -13.63 -6.51 -5.40
N TYR A 56 -14.85 -6.60 -4.88
CA TYR A 56 -15.80 -7.68 -5.14
C TYR A 56 -16.86 -7.34 -6.20
N VAL A 57 -16.86 -6.13 -6.75
CA VAL A 57 -17.77 -5.80 -7.86
C VAL A 57 -17.22 -6.38 -9.15
N LYS A 58 -17.91 -7.40 -9.70
CA LYS A 58 -17.68 -7.86 -11.07
C LYS A 58 -17.87 -6.67 -12.01
N LYS A 59 -16.81 -6.27 -12.71
CA LYS A 59 -16.93 -5.34 -13.84
C LYS A 59 -17.92 -5.96 -14.83
N ARG A 60 -19.00 -5.25 -15.18
CA ARG A 60 -19.84 -5.68 -16.30
C ARG A 60 -18.95 -5.70 -17.54
N PRO A 61 -19.02 -6.74 -18.40
CA PRO A 61 -18.31 -6.68 -19.66
C PRO A 61 -18.77 -5.42 -20.39
N GLU A 62 -17.82 -4.56 -20.74
CA GLU A 62 -18.10 -3.39 -21.56
C GLU A 62 -18.65 -3.92 -22.89
N VAL A 63 -19.96 -3.79 -23.09
CA VAL A 63 -20.59 -4.17 -24.35
C VAL A 63 -20.10 -3.15 -25.36
N CYS A 64 -19.19 -3.57 -26.22
CA CYS A 64 -18.59 -2.73 -27.25
C CYS A 64 -19.67 -2.40 -28.30
N LEU A 65 -20.50 -1.39 -28.04
CA LEU A 65 -21.53 -0.91 -28.98
C LEU A 65 -20.93 -0.32 -30.27
N PHE A 66 -19.61 -0.09 -30.32
CA PHE A 66 -18.93 0.53 -31.45
C PHE A 66 -18.61 -0.42 -32.61
N SER A 67 -18.84 -1.74 -32.50
CA SER A 67 -18.60 -2.66 -33.62
C SER A 67 -19.77 -2.75 -34.62
N PHE A 68 -20.93 -2.15 -34.35
CA PHE A 68 -22.09 -2.20 -35.25
C PHE A 68 -22.21 -0.97 -36.19
N LEU A 69 -21.66 0.19 -35.81
CA LEU A 69 -21.82 1.45 -36.54
C LEU A 69 -20.76 1.71 -37.63
N ARG A 70 -19.93 0.71 -37.99
CA ARG A 70 -18.89 0.82 -39.04
C ARG A 70 -19.09 -0.15 -40.22
N LYS A 71 -20.35 -0.56 -40.47
CA LYS A 71 -20.76 -1.40 -41.61
C LYS A 71 -21.86 -0.75 -42.46
N ASN A 72 -21.78 0.55 -42.70
CA ASN A 72 -22.43 1.22 -43.83
C ASN A 72 -21.38 2.03 -44.58
#